data_AF-A0A7C3AH38-F1
#
_entry.id   AF-A0A7C3AH38-F1
#
_cell.length_a   1.000
_cell.length_b   1.000
_cell.length_c   1.000
_cell.angle_alpha   90.00
_cell.angle_beta   90.00
_cell.angle_gamma   90.00
#
_symmetry.space_group_name_H-M   'P 1'
#
loop_
_entity.id
_entity.type
_entity.pdbx_description
1 polymer ?
#
loop_
_entity_poly.entity_id
_entity_poly.type
_entity_poly.pdbx_seq_one_letter_code
_entity_poly.pdbx_strand_id
1 'polypeptide(L)'
;MLLPLPRWWTWSRSANWRRRWLLFAWGLVLFRGVFGPAATALAAVRVVGSFVQFSWNVKLGRQQPLPPGAPVDWLLVAATLAGALAFSLVSAAGTTVPPWAPTVAGLALLLPYSAIQLRMARRSFRAEILARMERTVASRPVLPVLLLRRTSATRSVAPHRRAA
;
A
#
# COMPACT_ATOMS: atom_id res chain seq x y z
N MET A 1 -10.13 -8.96 16.22
CA MET A 1 -8.75 -8.91 16.77
C MET A 1 -7.75 -8.75 15.63
N LEU A 2 -6.79 -7.82 15.72
CA LEU A 2 -5.74 -7.65 14.70
C LEU A 2 -4.55 -8.58 15.01
N LEU A 3 -4.14 -9.42 14.05
CA LEU A 3 -3.03 -10.39 14.19
C LEU A 3 -1.71 -9.71 14.61
N PRO A 4 -0.85 -10.35 15.43
CA PRO A 4 0.45 -9.79 15.80
C PRO A 4 1.27 -9.49 14.54
N LEU A 5 1.97 -8.36 14.53
CA LEU A 5 2.80 -7.93 13.39
C LEU A 5 4.10 -8.73 13.40
N PRO A 6 4.38 -9.56 12.37
CA PRO A 6 5.63 -10.30 12.32
C PRO A 6 6.81 -9.35 12.13
N ARG A 7 7.95 -9.61 12.78
CA ARG A 7 9.16 -8.77 12.66
C ARG A 7 9.70 -8.66 11.23
N TRP A 8 9.44 -9.66 10.41
CA TRP A 8 9.83 -9.70 9.00
C TRP A 8 8.85 -8.96 8.07
N TRP A 9 7.72 -8.47 8.60
CA TRP A 9 6.71 -7.74 7.82
C TRP A 9 7.14 -6.31 7.56
N THR A 10 7.41 -6.00 6.30
CA THR A 10 7.83 -4.67 5.84
C THR A 10 6.94 -4.19 4.70
N TRP A 11 7.07 -2.92 4.33
CA TRP A 11 6.32 -2.39 3.19
C TRP A 11 6.73 -3.05 1.87
N SER A 12 8.02 -3.39 1.71
CA SER A 12 8.50 -4.15 0.55
C SER A 12 7.88 -5.56 0.46
N ARG A 13 7.77 -6.28 1.58
CA ARG A 13 7.09 -7.57 1.61
C ARG A 13 5.61 -7.44 1.30
N SER A 14 4.94 -6.44 1.84
CA SER A 14 3.54 -6.15 1.51
C SER A 14 3.35 -5.91 0.01
N ALA A 15 4.22 -5.12 -0.62
CA ALA A 15 4.17 -4.84 -2.06
C ALA A 15 4.37 -6.11 -2.91
N ASN A 16 5.33 -6.96 -2.54
CA ASN A 16 5.54 -8.24 -3.21
C ASN A 16 4.34 -9.18 -3.05
N TRP A 17 3.72 -9.21 -1.88
CA TRP A 17 2.55 -10.05 -1.66
C TRP A 17 1.33 -9.56 -2.44
N ARG A 18 1.13 -8.23 -2.56
CA ARG A 18 0.09 -7.67 -3.45
C ARG A 18 0.26 -8.15 -4.88
N ARG A 19 1.49 -8.15 -5.40
CA ARG A 19 1.79 -8.65 -6.75
C ARG A 19 1.50 -10.15 -6.88
N ARG A 20 1.91 -10.96 -5.91
CA ARG A 20 1.62 -12.41 -5.90
C ARG A 20 0.12 -12.70 -5.83
N TRP A 21 -0.60 -12.01 -4.95
CA TRP A 21 -2.05 -12.13 -4.85
C TRP A 21 -2.76 -11.63 -6.11
N LEU A 22 -2.19 -10.63 -6.79
CA LEU A 22 -2.72 -10.16 -8.06
C LEU A 22 -2.51 -11.18 -9.17
N LEU A 23 -1.34 -11.81 -9.27
CA LEU A 23 -1.10 -12.91 -10.20
C LEU A 23 -2.01 -14.09 -9.92
N PHE A 24 -2.17 -14.46 -8.64
CA PHE A 24 -3.10 -15.49 -8.20
C PHE A 24 -4.54 -15.15 -8.59
N ALA A 25 -4.95 -13.89 -8.44
CA ALA A 25 -6.25 -13.41 -8.86
C ALA A 25 -6.50 -13.57 -10.35
N TRP A 26 -5.53 -13.17 -11.18
CA TRP A 26 -5.58 -13.34 -12.63
C TRP A 26 -5.65 -14.82 -13.01
N GLY A 27 -4.80 -15.66 -12.41
CA GLY A 27 -4.86 -17.11 -12.62
C GLY A 27 -6.23 -17.68 -12.28
N LEU A 28 -6.81 -17.27 -11.15
CA LEU A 28 -8.13 -17.76 -10.73
C LEU A 28 -9.26 -17.35 -11.68
N VAL A 29 -9.21 -16.13 -12.24
CA VAL A 29 -10.22 -15.66 -13.20
C VAL A 29 -10.04 -16.32 -14.57
N LEU A 30 -8.81 -16.38 -15.09
CA LEU A 30 -8.53 -16.92 -16.42
C LEU A 30 -8.73 -18.43 -16.51
N PHE A 31 -8.36 -19.16 -15.45
CA PHE A 31 -8.45 -20.63 -15.41
C PHE A 31 -9.63 -21.11 -14.55
N ARG A 32 -10.64 -20.25 -14.30
CA ARG A 32 -11.82 -20.61 -13.50
C ARG A 32 -12.49 -21.90 -13.99
N GLY A 33 -12.64 -22.04 -15.31
CA GLY A 33 -13.24 -23.24 -15.91
C GLY A 33 -12.43 -24.52 -15.64
N VAL A 34 -11.10 -24.42 -15.61
CA VAL A 34 -10.20 -25.54 -15.31
C VAL A 34 -10.28 -25.93 -13.82
N PHE A 35 -10.37 -24.95 -12.93
CA PHE A 35 -10.47 -25.21 -11.49
C PHE A 35 -11.87 -25.67 -11.05
N GLY A 36 -12.91 -25.42 -11.85
CA GLY A 36 -14.28 -25.83 -11.55
C GLY A 36 -14.72 -25.41 -10.13
N PRO A 37 -15.30 -26.33 -9.33
CA PRO A 37 -15.73 -26.04 -7.96
C PRO A 37 -14.60 -25.59 -7.02
N ALA A 38 -13.36 -26.04 -7.26
CA ALA A 38 -12.20 -25.67 -6.44
C ALA A 38 -11.87 -24.17 -6.54
N ALA A 39 -12.31 -23.49 -7.60
CA ALA A 39 -12.13 -22.05 -7.76
C ALA A 39 -12.72 -21.25 -6.59
N THR A 40 -13.81 -21.72 -6.00
CA THR A 40 -14.44 -21.06 -4.83
C THR A 40 -13.58 -21.19 -3.59
N ALA A 41 -13.01 -22.38 -3.32
CA ALA A 41 -12.10 -22.58 -2.21
C ALA A 41 -10.82 -21.74 -2.38
N LEU A 42 -10.26 -21.69 -3.59
CA LEU A 42 -9.11 -20.85 -3.91
C LEU A 42 -9.43 -19.35 -3.76
N ALA A 43 -10.63 -18.92 -4.13
CA ALA A 43 -11.10 -17.56 -3.88
C ALA A 43 -11.15 -17.26 -2.37
N ALA A 44 -11.67 -18.18 -1.56
CA ALA A 44 -11.72 -18.03 -0.11
C ALA A 44 -10.32 -17.90 0.51
N VAL A 45 -9.36 -18.74 0.08
CA VAL A 45 -7.95 -18.65 0.51
C VAL A 45 -7.38 -17.27 0.22
N ARG A 46 -7.66 -16.71 -0.96
CA ARG A 46 -7.23 -15.36 -1.31
C ARG A 46 -7.87 -14.30 -0.42
N VAL A 47 -9.16 -14.40 -0.12
CA VAL A 47 -9.86 -13.45 0.76
C VAL A 47 -9.23 -13.46 2.15
N VAL A 48 -9.02 -14.65 2.72
CA VAL A 48 -8.35 -14.82 4.02
C VAL A 48 -6.94 -14.23 3.98
N GLY A 49 -6.15 -14.54 2.94
CA GLY A 49 -4.80 -14.01 2.77
C GLY A 49 -4.77 -12.48 2.65
N SER A 50 -5.75 -11.90 1.95
CA SER A 50 -5.90 -10.44 1.82
C SER A 50 -6.27 -9.80 3.16
N PHE A 51 -7.08 -10.46 3.98
CA PHE A 51 -7.45 -10.00 5.31
C PHE A 51 -6.28 -10.04 6.30
N VAL A 52 -5.47 -11.10 6.25
CA VAL A 52 -4.21 -11.21 7.01
C VAL A 52 -3.28 -10.06 6.62
N GLN A 53 -3.08 -9.87 5.31
CA GLN A 53 -2.25 -8.80 4.79
C GLN A 53 -2.76 -7.41 5.21
N PHE A 54 -4.08 -7.19 5.15
CA PHE A 54 -4.72 -5.95 5.59
C PHE A 54 -4.45 -5.69 7.08
N SER A 55 -4.66 -6.70 7.92
CA SER A 55 -4.45 -6.60 9.37
C SER A 55 -3.00 -6.21 9.72
N TRP A 56 -2.02 -6.83 9.06
CA TRP A 56 -0.62 -6.49 9.25
C TRP A 56 -0.27 -5.11 8.70
N ASN A 57 -0.83 -4.71 7.54
CA ASN A 57 -0.62 -3.38 6.98
C ASN A 57 -1.21 -2.26 7.85
N VAL A 58 -2.34 -2.49 8.52
CA VAL A 58 -2.91 -1.51 9.46
C VAL A 58 -1.96 -1.30 10.64
N LYS A 59 -1.40 -2.38 11.22
CA LYS A 59 -0.42 -2.27 12.30
C LYS A 59 0.88 -1.59 11.85
N LEU A 60 1.39 -1.98 10.69
CA LEU A 60 2.59 -1.36 10.11
C LEU A 60 2.36 0.12 9.79
N GLY A 61 1.17 0.49 9.29
CA GLY A 61 0.78 1.87 9.02
C GLY A 61 0.75 2.79 10.25
N ARG A 62 0.51 2.23 11.44
CA ARG A 62 0.61 2.99 12.70
C ARG A 62 2.05 3.27 13.10
N GLN A 63 3.00 2.42 12.69
CA GLN A 63 4.42 2.57 12.99
C GLN A 63 5.16 3.37 11.92
N GLN A 64 4.78 3.18 10.66
CA GLN A 64 5.40 3.78 9.48
C GLN A 64 4.28 4.23 8.53
N PRO A 65 3.79 5.48 8.64
CA PRO A 65 2.64 5.93 7.88
C PRO A 65 2.90 5.87 6.38
N LEU A 66 1.88 5.45 5.63
CA LEU A 66 1.92 5.48 4.17
C LEU A 66 1.73 6.93 3.69
N PRO A 67 2.40 7.34 2.60
CA PRO A 67 2.09 8.59 1.93
C PRO A 67 0.59 8.67 1.59
N PRO A 68 -0.06 9.83 1.62
CA PRO A 68 -1.49 9.97 1.31
C PRO A 68 -1.84 9.43 -0.07
N GLY A 69 -3.09 8.98 -0.22
CA GLY A 69 -3.60 8.42 -1.47
C GLY A 69 -4.08 9.49 -2.44
N ALA A 70 -4.08 9.14 -3.73
CA ALA A 70 -4.68 10.01 -4.73
C ALA A 70 -6.21 9.83 -4.70
N PRO A 71 -7.02 10.87 -4.97
CA PRO A 71 -8.48 10.76 -5.01
C PRO A 71 -8.99 9.66 -5.96
N VAL A 72 -8.31 9.46 -7.08
CA VAL A 72 -8.57 8.38 -8.04
C VAL A 72 -8.44 6.97 -7.44
N ASP A 73 -7.67 6.77 -6.36
CA ASP A 73 -7.62 5.48 -5.66
C ASP A 73 -9.00 5.13 -5.07
N TRP A 74 -9.71 6.13 -4.54
CA TRP A 74 -11.05 5.95 -3.97
C TRP A 74 -12.10 5.68 -5.03
N LEU A 75 -12.00 6.34 -6.19
CA LEU A 75 -12.88 6.06 -7.33
C LEU A 75 -12.74 4.62 -7.82
N LEU A 76 -11.50 4.12 -7.92
CA LEU A 76 -11.26 2.74 -8.32
C LEU A 76 -11.79 1.73 -7.28
N VAL A 77 -11.63 2.03 -5.99
CA VAL A 77 -12.22 1.21 -4.91
C VAL A 77 -13.74 1.19 -5.02
N ALA A 78 -14.37 2.36 -5.16
CA ALA A 78 -15.82 2.49 -5.31
C ALA A 78 -16.33 1.73 -6.54
N ALA A 79 -15.68 1.86 -7.69
CA ALA A 79 -16.03 1.13 -8.91
C ALA A 79 -15.92 -0.39 -8.71
N THR A 80 -14.87 -0.86 -8.04
CA THR A 80 -14.68 -2.30 -7.75
C THR A 80 -15.77 -2.82 -6.82
N LEU A 81 -16.14 -2.07 -5.79
CA LEU A 81 -17.20 -2.44 -4.84
C LEU A 81 -18.58 -2.41 -5.49
N ALA A 82 -18.90 -1.36 -6.24
CA ALA A 82 -20.17 -1.22 -6.94
C ALA A 82 -20.40 -2.35 -7.94
N GLY A 83 -19.38 -2.69 -8.74
CA GLY A 83 -19.47 -3.81 -9.67
C GLY A 83 -19.63 -5.16 -8.97
N ALA A 84 -18.93 -5.38 -7.84
CA ALA A 84 -19.05 -6.62 -7.08
C ALA A 84 -20.44 -6.77 -6.45
N LEU A 85 -21.00 -5.68 -5.93
CA LEU A 85 -22.37 -5.64 -5.39
C LEU A 85 -23.40 -5.88 -6.50
N ALA A 86 -23.27 -5.21 -7.65
CA ALA A 86 -24.17 -5.39 -8.78
C ALA A 86 -24.19 -6.85 -9.26
N PHE A 87 -23.01 -7.47 -9.41
CA PHE A 87 -22.90 -8.88 -9.80
C PHE A 87 -23.53 -9.82 -8.75
N SER A 88 -23.33 -9.53 -7.47
CA SER A 88 -23.91 -10.32 -6.38
C SER A 88 -25.44 -10.23 -6.37
N LEU A 89 -26.01 -9.04 -6.58
CA LEU A 89 -27.45 -8.83 -6.66
C LEU A 89 -28.07 -9.54 -7.86
N VAL A 90 -27.45 -9.44 -9.05
CA VAL A 90 -27.91 -10.15 -10.26
C VAL A 90 -27.89 -11.66 -10.05
N SER A 91 -26.83 -12.18 -9.43
CA SER A 91 -26.69 -13.61 -9.14
C SER A 91 -27.71 -14.08 -8.10
N ALA A 92 -28.00 -13.27 -7.08
CA ALA A 92 -28.98 -13.59 -6.04
C ALA A 92 -30.43 -13.50 -6.53
N ALA A 93 -30.72 -12.67 -7.53
CA ALA A 93 -32.06 -12.50 -8.10
C ALA A 93 -32.55 -13.71 -8.92
N GLY A 94 -31.77 -14.81 -9.00
CA GLY A 94 -32.17 -16.02 -9.73
C GLY A 94 -32.26 -15.83 -11.24
N THR A 95 -31.73 -14.73 -11.77
CA THR A 95 -31.67 -14.50 -13.21
C THR A 95 -30.79 -15.57 -13.86
N THR A 96 -31.18 -16.05 -15.04
CA THR A 96 -30.39 -17.03 -15.79
C THR A 96 -29.10 -16.38 -16.24
N VAL A 97 -28.04 -16.53 -15.45
CA VAL A 97 -26.73 -15.96 -15.73
C VAL A 97 -26.05 -16.82 -16.81
N PRO A 98 -25.66 -16.24 -17.96
CA PRO A 98 -24.91 -16.98 -18.96
C PRO A 98 -23.63 -17.60 -18.37
N PRO A 99 -23.20 -18.79 -18.80
CA PRO A 99 -22.02 -19.46 -18.25
C PRO A 99 -20.74 -18.63 -18.29
N TRP A 100 -20.63 -17.71 -19.25
CA TRP A 100 -19.48 -16.82 -19.45
C TRP A 100 -19.55 -15.52 -18.60
N ALA A 101 -20.71 -15.14 -18.09
CA ALA A 101 -20.90 -13.87 -17.40
C ALA A 101 -20.05 -13.74 -16.10
N PRO A 102 -19.86 -14.79 -15.29
CA PRO A 102 -18.95 -14.73 -14.13
C PRO A 102 -17.50 -14.43 -14.51
N THR A 103 -17.04 -14.91 -15.67
CA THR A 103 -15.69 -14.65 -16.18
C THR A 103 -15.56 -13.19 -16.61
N VAL A 104 -16.53 -12.68 -17.38
CA VAL A 104 -16.55 -11.27 -17.82
C VAL A 104 -16.66 -10.31 -16.63
N ALA A 105 -17.54 -10.60 -15.67
CA ALA A 105 -17.63 -9.84 -14.42
C ALA A 105 -16.32 -9.91 -13.63
N GLY A 106 -15.70 -11.10 -13.54
CA GLY A 106 -14.39 -11.30 -12.95
C GLY A 106 -13.33 -10.40 -13.59
N LEU A 107 -13.26 -10.33 -14.92
CA LEU A 107 -12.33 -9.48 -15.65
C LEU A 107 -12.61 -7.99 -15.44
N ALA A 108 -13.88 -7.58 -15.53
CA ALA A 108 -14.30 -6.19 -15.34
C ALA A 108 -13.97 -5.66 -13.94
N LEU A 109 -14.06 -6.52 -12.91
CA LEU A 109 -13.66 -6.20 -11.54
C LEU A 109 -12.16 -6.27 -11.32
N LEU A 110 -11.47 -7.19 -12.01
CA LEU A 110 -10.06 -7.42 -11.80
C LEU A 110 -9.18 -6.31 -12.39
N LEU A 111 -9.63 -5.63 -13.45
CA LEU A 111 -8.92 -4.49 -14.04
C LEU A 111 -8.74 -3.30 -13.08
N PRO A 112 -9.80 -2.69 -12.52
CA PRO A 112 -9.65 -1.60 -11.56
C PRO A 112 -8.93 -2.07 -10.29
N TYR A 113 -9.21 -3.29 -9.83
CA TYR A 113 -8.48 -3.91 -8.72
C TYR A 113 -6.97 -4.01 -8.99
N SER A 114 -6.57 -4.42 -10.20
CA SER A 114 -5.16 -4.51 -10.60
C SER A 114 -4.47 -3.15 -10.50
N ALA A 115 -5.13 -2.10 -10.99
CA ALA A 115 -4.62 -0.74 -10.91
C ALA A 115 -4.41 -0.31 -9.45
N ILE A 116 -5.40 -0.56 -8.58
CA ILE A 116 -5.29 -0.25 -7.14
C ILE A 116 -4.11 -1.01 -6.52
N GLN A 117 -4.01 -2.32 -6.75
CA GLN A 117 -2.96 -3.15 -6.15
C GLN A 117 -1.56 -2.72 -6.58
N LEU A 118 -1.37 -2.41 -7.86
CA LEU A 118 -0.08 -1.94 -8.38
C LEU A 118 0.30 -0.56 -7.83
N ARG A 119 -0.67 0.37 -7.73
CA ARG A 119 -0.44 1.69 -7.16
C ARG A 119 -0.11 1.61 -5.67
N MET A 120 -0.83 0.79 -4.93
CA MET A 120 -0.55 0.52 -3.51
C MET A 120 0.80 -0.17 -3.33
N ALA A 121 1.18 -1.10 -4.21
CA ALA A 121 2.51 -1.71 -4.18
C ALA A 121 3.62 -0.67 -4.39
N ARG A 122 3.47 0.23 -5.37
CA ARG A 122 4.41 1.35 -5.60
C ARG A 122 4.50 2.26 -4.38
N ARG A 123 3.38 2.62 -3.76
CA ARG A 123 3.33 3.45 -2.54
C ARG A 123 4.05 2.76 -1.37
N SER A 124 3.86 1.46 -1.19
CA SER A 124 4.58 0.71 -0.17
C SER A 124 6.08 0.64 -0.46
N PHE A 125 6.53 0.47 -1.70
CA PHE A 125 7.97 0.56 -2.00
C PHE A 125 8.55 1.94 -1.66
N ARG A 126 7.84 3.02 -1.98
CA ARG A 126 8.27 4.38 -1.61
C ARG A 126 8.34 4.56 -0.10
N ALA A 127 7.33 4.09 0.64
CA ALA A 127 7.32 4.15 2.10
C ALA A 127 8.47 3.37 2.74
N GLU A 128 8.82 2.20 2.18
CA GLU A 128 10.01 1.44 2.62
C GLU A 128 11.30 2.23 2.44
N ILE A 129 11.47 2.90 1.29
CA ILE A 129 12.67 3.70 1.00
C ILE A 129 12.77 4.87 1.99
N LEU A 130 11.68 5.59 2.22
CA LEU A 130 11.62 6.70 3.18
C LEU A 130 11.95 6.23 4.61
N ALA A 131 11.32 5.15 5.06
CA ALA A 131 11.57 4.59 6.38
C ALA A 131 13.01 4.07 6.56
N ARG A 132 13.69 3.69 5.49
CA ARG A 132 15.13 3.34 5.52
C ARG A 132 16.00 4.60 5.58
N MET A 133 15.68 5.63 4.80
CA MET A 133 16.40 6.90 4.83
C MET A 133 16.36 7.54 6.20
N GLU A 134 15.18 7.60 6.83
CA GLU A 134 15.00 8.12 8.20
C GLU A 134 15.88 7.38 9.22
N ARG A 135 15.91 6.03 9.15
CA ARG A 135 16.77 5.21 10.01
C ARG A 135 18.25 5.49 9.77
N THR A 136 18.68 5.59 8.51
CA THR A 136 20.07 5.92 8.17
C THR A 136 20.47 7.29 8.70
N VAL A 137 19.62 8.31 8.55
CA VAL A 137 19.86 9.66 9.07
C VAL A 137 19.92 9.66 10.60
N ALA A 138 18.97 9.00 11.28
CA ALA A 138 18.95 8.90 12.73
C ALA A 138 20.16 8.13 13.30
N SER A 139 20.71 7.19 12.54
CA SER A 139 21.90 6.41 12.93
C SER A 139 23.23 7.11 12.68
N ARG A 140 23.24 8.24 11.96
CA ARG A 140 24.48 9.01 11.76
C ARG A 140 24.81 9.75 13.06
N PRO A 141 26.02 9.58 13.63
CA PRO A 141 26.45 10.43 14.72
C PRO A 141 26.48 11.86 14.17
N VAL A 142 25.67 12.74 14.76
CA VAL A 142 25.75 14.18 14.51
C VAL A 142 27.11 14.61 15.04
N LEU A 143 28.14 14.57 14.19
CA LEU A 143 29.40 15.23 14.46
C LEU A 143 29.06 16.71 14.71
N PRO A 144 29.44 17.28 15.87
CA PRO A 144 29.13 18.65 16.23
C PRO A 144 30.01 19.62 15.43
N VAL A 145 29.86 19.66 14.10
CA VAL A 145 30.58 20.59 13.22
C VAL A 145 30.04 22.03 13.36
N LEU A 146 28.86 22.20 13.98
CA LEU A 146 28.25 23.52 14.17
C LEU A 146 28.65 24.24 15.46
N LEU A 147 29.42 23.62 16.37
CA LEU A 147 29.92 24.32 17.57
C LEU A 147 31.24 25.08 17.34
N LEU A 148 31.91 24.90 16.20
CA LEU A 148 33.19 25.55 15.89
C LEU A 148 33.06 26.88 15.12
N ARG A 149 31.83 27.34 14.82
CA ARG A 149 31.62 28.56 14.01
C ARG A 149 31.06 29.75 14.78
N ARG A 150 31.18 29.78 16.11
CA ARG A 150 30.63 30.85 16.96
C ARG A 150 31.64 31.60 17.85
N THR A 151 32.94 31.39 17.67
CA THR A 151 33.98 32.08 18.46
C THR A 151 34.77 33.15 17.69
N SER A 152 34.50 33.38 16.39
CA SER A 152 35.30 34.34 15.59
C SER A 152 34.66 35.72 15.38
N ALA A 153 33.58 36.08 16.10
CA ALA A 153 32.90 37.36 15.93
C ALA A 153 32.84 38.18 17.23
N THR A 154 33.96 38.27 17.95
CA THR A 154 34.20 39.32 18.93
C THR A 154 35.58 39.90 18.67
N ARG A 155 35.66 40.77 17.66
CA ARG A 155 36.77 41.72 17.54
C ARG A 155 36.20 43.12 17.31
N SER A 156 35.87 43.74 18.44
CA SER A 156 36.17 45.13 18.78
C SER A 156 36.24 46.11 17.59
N VAL A 157 35.17 46.86 17.36
CA VAL A 157 35.26 48.20 16.78
C VAL A 157 34.90 49.18 17.88
N ALA A 158 35.92 49.87 18.39
CA ALA A 158 35.78 50.90 19.41
C ALA A 158 35.01 52.11 18.85
N PRO A 159 34.19 52.80 19.67
CA PRO A 159 33.54 54.03 19.27
C PRO A 159 34.56 55.17 19.27
N HIS A 160 34.95 55.64 18.08
CA HIS A 160 35.73 56.87 17.99
C HIS A 160 34.80 58.06 18.23
N ARG A 161 34.81 58.56 19.47
CA ARG A 161 34.41 59.94 19.78
C ARG A 161 35.20 60.89 18.88
N ARG A 162 34.51 61.81 18.21
CA ARG A 162 35.02 63.17 17.99
C ARG A 162 33.93 64.16 18.38
N ALA A 163 34.32 65.03 19.28
CA ALA A 163 33.65 66.25 19.65
C ALA A 163 33.92 67.32 18.59
N ALA A 164 32.93 68.17 18.32
CA ALA A 164 32.97 69.63 18.27
C ALA A 164 31.66 70.12 17.64
#